data_AF-A0A969DMZ8-F1
#
_entry.id   AF-A0A969DMZ8-F1
#
_cell.length_a   1.000
_cell.length_b   1.000
_cell.length_c   1.000
_cell.angle_alpha   90.00
_cell.angle_beta   90.00
_cell.angle_gamma   90.00
#
_symmetry.space_group_name_H-M   'P 1'
#
loop_
_entity.id
_entity.type
_entity.pdbx_description
1 polymer ?
#
loop_
_entity_poly.entity_id
_entity_poly.type
_entity_poly.pdbx_seq_one_letter_code
_entity_poly.pdbx_strand_id
1 'polypeptide(L)'
;MSVLTPTDTLSSTHLQELGVKSGINSELIQLNFSFMSGNTVYDTLCSSPKIKRLNSGRLPKWAMDLMQRPEQGGWWCSGLDPLNDWQAMQWGCFKPDVPRVIEPQGFNPKAKAKTIKYEHPLKTKTRAFFLRVPNHIWEAIAERYGLTLSDTDRGQGFWPWVWENPSIPILVTEGVKKAACLLSNGYVAIALPGISMGYRAIRDENDVVLKRELIPELQHFATLGREFRFCFDYETKQKTIQSVNTNLGITASLLIKSASQVKIIQLPGPEKGVDDFIVGQGRSPLRSAIRRPLPRRNGKLINLIC
;
A
#
# COMPACT_ATOMS: atom_id res chain seq x y z
N MET A 1 36.63 -1.94 8.93
CA MET A 1 35.88 -3.10 8.40
C MET A 1 34.86 -3.49 9.45
N SER A 2 33.61 -3.04 9.34
CA SER A 2 32.55 -3.41 10.29
C SER A 2 31.98 -4.77 9.92
N VAL A 3 32.00 -5.67 10.90
CA VAL A 3 31.48 -7.02 10.85
C VAL A 3 29.98 -6.97 10.53
N LEU A 4 29.55 -7.64 9.45
CA LEU A 4 28.15 -7.86 9.13
C LEU A 4 27.53 -8.70 10.26
N THR A 5 26.69 -8.09 11.08
CA THR A 5 25.82 -8.83 12.01
C THR A 5 24.78 -9.61 11.20
N PRO A 6 24.65 -10.93 11.38
CA PRO A 6 23.74 -11.74 10.57
C PRO A 6 22.32 -11.73 11.15
N THR A 7 21.45 -10.75 10.84
CA THR A 7 20.04 -10.80 11.34
C THR A 7 18.93 -10.07 10.57
N ASP A 8 19.14 -9.40 9.42
CA ASP A 8 18.07 -8.59 8.77
C ASP A 8 17.62 -9.09 7.37
N THR A 9 18.05 -10.28 6.97
CA THR A 9 17.71 -10.85 5.66
C THR A 9 16.42 -11.65 5.69
N LEU A 10 15.56 -11.45 4.69
CA LEU A 10 14.33 -12.21 4.50
C LEU A 10 14.60 -13.73 4.43
N SER A 11 13.74 -14.53 5.08
CA SER A 11 13.79 -15.99 5.02
C SER A 11 13.45 -16.51 3.61
N SER A 12 13.76 -17.78 3.35
CA SER A 12 13.36 -18.45 2.11
C SER A 12 11.84 -18.45 1.91
N THR A 13 11.06 -18.62 2.99
CA THR A 13 9.60 -18.53 2.97
C THR A 13 9.12 -17.13 2.59
N HIS A 14 9.77 -16.08 3.10
CA HIS A 14 9.46 -14.70 2.71
C HIS A 14 9.75 -14.44 1.23
N LEU A 15 10.91 -14.88 0.75
CA LEU A 15 11.29 -14.73 -0.66
C LEU A 15 10.36 -15.53 -1.59
N GLN A 16 9.93 -16.72 -1.17
CA GLN A 16 8.93 -17.51 -1.89
C GLN A 16 7.57 -16.79 -1.92
N GLU A 17 7.14 -16.20 -0.80
CA GLU A 17 5.89 -15.43 -0.76
C GLU A 17 5.95 -14.20 -1.67
N LEU A 18 6.99 -13.37 -1.52
CA LEU A 18 7.10 -12.08 -2.20
C LEU A 18 7.46 -12.25 -3.67
N GLY A 19 8.49 -13.04 -3.98
CA GLY A 19 8.99 -13.22 -5.34
C GLY A 19 8.12 -14.18 -6.15
N VAL A 20 7.92 -15.40 -5.65
CA VAL A 20 7.25 -16.45 -6.44
C VAL A 20 5.74 -16.30 -6.41
N LYS A 21 5.13 -16.17 -5.22
CA LYS A 21 3.66 -16.14 -5.10
C LYS A 21 3.03 -14.78 -5.43
N SER A 22 3.78 -13.68 -5.26
CA SER A 22 3.31 -12.33 -5.60
C SER A 22 3.99 -11.73 -6.84
N GLY A 23 4.90 -12.46 -7.49
CA GLY A 23 5.52 -12.03 -8.76
C GLY A 23 6.36 -10.76 -8.66
N ILE A 24 6.96 -10.48 -7.50
CA ILE A 24 7.74 -9.26 -7.26
C ILE A 24 9.19 -9.48 -7.71
N ASN A 25 9.75 -8.50 -8.44
CA ASN A 25 11.15 -8.49 -8.84
C ASN A 25 12.08 -8.52 -7.60
N SER A 26 13.13 -9.35 -7.66
CA SER A 26 14.03 -9.60 -6.53
C SER A 26 14.75 -8.35 -6.02
N GLU A 27 15.16 -7.44 -6.89
CA GLU A 27 15.83 -6.19 -6.48
C GLU A 27 14.83 -5.24 -5.81
N LEU A 28 13.57 -5.21 -6.29
CA LEU A 28 12.50 -4.45 -5.64
C LEU A 28 12.20 -5.02 -4.23
N ILE A 29 12.25 -6.34 -4.07
CA ILE A 29 12.18 -6.99 -2.74
C ILE A 29 13.32 -6.48 -1.85
N GLN A 30 14.56 -6.57 -2.32
CA GLN A 30 15.75 -6.18 -1.55
C GLN A 30 15.73 -4.71 -1.12
N LEU A 31 15.19 -3.81 -1.95
CA LEU A 31 15.12 -2.37 -1.65
C LEU A 31 14.01 -1.97 -0.67
N ASN A 32 12.97 -2.80 -0.51
CA ASN A 32 11.74 -2.38 0.17
C ASN A 32 11.25 -3.31 1.28
N PHE A 33 11.80 -4.53 1.37
CA PHE A 33 11.37 -5.54 2.32
C PHE A 33 12.57 -6.01 3.13
N SER A 34 12.40 -6.09 4.45
CA SER A 34 13.43 -6.50 5.40
C SER A 34 12.84 -7.46 6.42
N PHE A 35 13.66 -8.31 7.02
CA PHE A 35 13.24 -9.11 8.15
C PHE A 35 13.24 -8.27 9.44
N MET A 36 12.32 -8.56 10.37
CA MET A 36 12.28 -7.91 11.68
C MET A 36 11.77 -8.89 12.73
N SER A 37 12.42 -8.92 13.90
CA SER A 37 12.01 -9.69 15.07
C SER A 37 12.43 -9.00 16.37
N GLY A 38 12.01 -9.55 17.51
CA GLY A 38 12.38 -9.10 18.85
C GLY A 38 12.15 -7.61 19.07
N ASN A 39 13.11 -6.95 19.71
CA ASN A 39 13.04 -5.53 20.09
C ASN A 39 12.77 -4.59 18.91
N THR A 40 13.25 -4.90 17.70
CA THR A 40 13.02 -4.06 16.51
C THR A 40 11.53 -3.94 16.18
N VAL A 41 10.74 -4.99 16.44
CA VAL A 41 9.26 -4.96 16.27
C VAL A 41 8.64 -3.96 17.24
N TYR A 42 9.08 -3.94 18.50
CA TYR A 42 8.61 -2.98 19.49
C TYR A 42 9.01 -1.55 19.15
N ASP A 43 10.28 -1.33 18.81
CA ASP A 43 10.80 0.00 18.50
C ASP A 43 10.12 0.58 17.25
N THR A 44 9.80 -0.26 16.27
CA THR A 44 9.10 0.16 15.05
C THR A 44 7.60 0.36 15.29
N LEU A 45 6.90 -0.67 15.78
CA LEU A 45 5.44 -0.65 15.88
C LEU A 45 4.93 0.15 17.08
N CYS A 46 5.75 0.35 18.13
CA CYS A 46 5.40 1.15 19.31
C CYS A 46 6.18 2.48 19.38
N SER A 47 6.68 2.98 18.25
CA SER A 47 7.43 4.24 18.13
C SER A 47 6.61 5.50 18.45
N SER A 48 5.27 5.43 18.39
CA SER A 48 4.43 6.62 18.52
C SER A 48 4.58 7.29 19.89
N PRO A 49 4.79 8.62 19.96
CA PRO A 49 4.88 9.34 21.23
C PRO A 49 3.56 9.30 22.04
N LYS A 50 2.45 8.89 21.41
CA LYS A 50 1.16 8.67 22.08
C LYS A 50 1.12 7.38 22.92
N ILE A 51 2.16 6.56 22.85
CA ILE A 51 2.36 5.39 23.69
C ILE A 51 3.30 5.82 24.82
N LYS A 52 2.69 6.30 25.92
CA LYS A 52 3.45 6.73 27.09
C LYS A 52 4.21 5.54 27.68
N ARG A 53 5.53 5.66 27.74
CA ARG A 53 6.41 4.71 28.42
C ARG A 53 6.31 4.89 29.93
N LEU A 54 6.63 3.84 30.69
CA LEU A 54 6.74 3.89 32.15
C LEU A 54 7.96 4.74 32.55
N ASN A 55 8.06 5.13 33.82
CA ASN A 55 9.20 5.90 34.35
C ASN A 55 10.56 5.19 34.12
N SER A 56 10.55 3.86 33.97
CA SER A 56 11.70 3.04 33.63
C SER A 56 12.07 3.04 32.13
N GLY A 57 11.37 3.80 31.29
CA GLY A 57 11.52 3.81 29.83
C GLY A 57 10.84 2.61 29.11
N ARG A 58 10.29 1.65 29.87
CA ARG A 58 9.64 0.45 29.31
C ARG A 58 8.28 0.78 28.66
N LEU A 59 7.91 0.00 27.65
CA LEU A 59 6.57 0.03 27.09
C LEU A 59 5.53 -0.46 28.12
N PRO A 60 4.30 0.06 28.06
CA PRO A 60 3.23 -0.41 28.94
C PRO A 60 2.88 -1.88 28.64
N LYS A 61 2.43 -2.61 29.66
CA LYS A 61 2.14 -4.05 29.57
C LYS A 61 1.24 -4.42 28.39
N TRP A 62 0.17 -3.66 28.14
CA TRP A 62 -0.74 -3.93 27.02
C TRP A 62 -0.03 -3.90 25.65
N ALA A 63 0.96 -3.02 25.46
CA ALA A 63 1.71 -2.94 24.21
C ALA A 63 2.70 -4.11 24.11
N MET A 64 3.30 -4.49 25.24
CA MET A 64 4.14 -5.68 25.31
C MET A 64 3.37 -6.94 24.93
N ASP A 65 2.21 -7.14 25.55
CA ASP A 65 1.32 -8.29 25.33
C ASP A 65 0.83 -8.34 23.88
N LEU A 66 0.51 -7.19 23.29
CA LEU A 66 0.03 -7.11 21.90
C LEU A 66 1.09 -7.59 20.89
N MET A 67 2.36 -7.38 21.19
CA MET A 67 3.48 -7.67 20.28
C MET A 67 4.13 -9.05 20.53
N GLN A 68 3.73 -9.82 21.55
CA GLN A 68 4.31 -11.15 21.87
C GLN A 68 4.29 -12.16 20.70
N ARG A 69 3.29 -12.08 19.82
CA ARG A 69 3.27 -12.89 18.59
C ARG A 69 4.06 -12.22 17.46
N PRO A 70 3.81 -10.93 17.15
CA PRO A 70 4.61 -10.19 16.16
C PRO A 70 6.13 -10.25 16.37
N GLU A 71 6.63 -10.22 17.61
CA GLU A 71 8.07 -10.21 17.90
C GLU A 71 8.80 -11.49 17.44
N GLN A 72 8.07 -12.57 17.15
CA GLN A 72 8.65 -13.84 16.73
C GLN A 72 9.30 -13.78 15.35
N GLY A 73 8.96 -12.78 14.55
CA GLY A 73 9.51 -12.60 13.21
C GLY A 73 8.46 -12.25 12.17
N GLY A 74 8.94 -11.73 11.05
CA GLY A 74 8.15 -11.44 9.87
C GLY A 74 8.89 -10.51 8.94
N TRP A 75 8.20 -10.03 7.91
CA TRP A 75 8.76 -9.02 7.02
C TRP A 75 8.15 -7.63 7.28
N TRP A 76 9.03 -6.63 7.23
CA TRP A 76 8.70 -5.20 7.26
C TRP A 76 8.84 -4.61 5.87
N CYS A 77 7.87 -3.79 5.48
CA CYS A 77 7.93 -2.98 4.27
C CYS A 77 7.70 -1.51 4.62
N SER A 78 8.60 -0.66 4.14
CA SER A 78 8.47 0.80 4.19
C SER A 78 8.99 1.43 2.90
N GLY A 79 8.35 2.52 2.48
CA GLY A 79 8.70 3.27 1.28
C GLY A 79 9.47 4.56 1.58
N LEU A 80 9.34 5.50 0.66
CA LEU A 80 9.85 6.86 0.74
C LEU A 80 8.71 7.82 1.15
N ASP A 81 9.04 8.92 1.82
CA ASP A 81 8.06 9.92 2.25
C ASP A 81 7.98 11.10 1.25
N PRO A 82 6.89 11.23 0.48
CA PRO A 82 6.71 12.35 -0.46
C PRO A 82 6.60 13.71 0.23
N LEU A 83 6.43 13.75 1.55
CA LEU A 83 6.26 14.97 2.35
C LEU A 83 7.51 15.33 3.14
N ASN A 84 8.59 14.55 3.00
CA ASN A 84 9.86 14.75 3.70
C ASN A 84 11.03 14.42 2.75
N ASP A 85 11.09 15.14 1.62
CA ASP A 85 12.16 15.07 0.63
C ASP A 85 12.54 13.65 0.20
N TRP A 86 11.55 12.77 0.08
CA TRP A 86 11.72 11.37 -0.33
C TRP A 86 12.67 10.57 0.57
N GLN A 87 12.86 10.98 1.82
CA GLN A 87 13.58 10.21 2.81
C GLN A 87 12.85 8.91 3.15
N ALA A 88 13.57 7.96 3.77
CA ALA A 88 12.97 6.71 4.24
C ALA A 88 11.80 6.99 5.20
N MET A 89 10.63 6.43 4.90
CA MET A 89 9.45 6.62 5.74
C MET A 89 9.60 5.79 7.03
N GLN A 90 9.39 6.44 8.18
CA GLN A 90 9.39 5.73 9.48
C GLN A 90 8.13 4.87 9.68
N TRP A 91 7.06 5.18 8.93
CA TRP A 91 5.83 4.40 8.91
C TRP A 91 5.87 3.33 7.82
N GLY A 92 5.27 2.17 8.09
CA GLY A 92 5.21 1.06 7.15
C GLY A 92 4.23 -0.04 7.55
N CYS A 93 4.42 -1.23 6.99
CA CYS A 93 3.62 -2.42 7.26
C CYS A 93 4.52 -3.58 7.70
N PHE A 94 4.16 -4.20 8.81
CA PHE A 94 4.76 -5.46 9.26
C PHE A 94 3.80 -6.61 9.01
N LYS A 95 4.26 -7.67 8.36
CA LYS A 95 3.54 -8.94 8.28
C LYS A 95 4.24 -9.97 9.16
N PRO A 96 3.71 -10.27 10.35
CA PRO A 96 4.30 -11.28 11.23
C PRO A 96 4.14 -12.69 10.64
N ASP A 97 5.12 -13.54 10.91
CA ASP A 97 5.08 -14.98 10.63
C ASP A 97 3.98 -15.67 11.44
N VAL A 98 3.77 -15.19 12.67
CA VAL A 98 2.69 -15.62 13.55
C VAL A 98 1.74 -14.45 13.82
N PRO A 99 0.69 -14.28 13.00
CA PRO A 99 -0.33 -13.26 13.22
C PRO A 99 -1.03 -13.41 14.57
N ARG A 100 -1.31 -12.28 15.23
CA ARG A 100 -2.21 -12.29 16.38
C ARG A 100 -3.66 -12.46 15.95
N VAL A 101 -4.46 -13.00 16.86
CA VAL A 101 -5.89 -13.24 16.68
C VAL A 101 -6.66 -12.40 17.70
N ILE A 102 -7.66 -11.69 17.22
CA ILE A 102 -8.60 -10.96 18.08
C ILE A 102 -9.85 -11.81 18.21
N GLU A 103 -10.13 -12.28 19.42
CA GLU A 103 -11.36 -12.99 19.72
C GLU A 103 -12.56 -12.03 19.73
N PRO A 104 -13.76 -12.49 19.33
CA PRO A 104 -14.96 -11.70 19.43
C PRO A 104 -15.24 -11.25 20.87
N GLN A 105 -15.68 -10.02 21.05
CA GLN A 105 -16.18 -9.54 22.33
C GLN A 105 -17.71 -9.73 22.41
N GLY A 106 -18.18 -10.20 23.57
CA GLY A 106 -19.61 -10.39 23.86
C GLY A 106 -20.22 -11.70 23.35
N PHE A 107 -21.52 -11.89 23.62
CA PHE A 107 -22.28 -13.10 23.28
C PHE A 107 -22.92 -13.01 21.89
N ASN A 108 -22.10 -12.89 20.84
CA ASN A 108 -22.59 -13.10 19.48
C ASN A 108 -22.18 -14.49 18.98
N PRO A 109 -23.10 -15.47 18.90
CA PRO A 109 -22.78 -16.83 18.51
C PRO A 109 -22.29 -16.97 17.05
N LYS A 110 -22.43 -15.93 16.22
CA LYS A 110 -21.94 -15.89 14.84
C LYS A 110 -20.63 -15.12 14.66
N ALA A 111 -20.13 -14.48 15.71
CA ALA A 111 -18.89 -13.72 15.59
C ALA A 111 -17.69 -14.67 15.50
N LYS A 112 -16.75 -14.34 14.62
CA LYS A 112 -15.57 -15.16 14.35
C LYS A 112 -14.32 -14.39 14.77
N ALA A 113 -13.34 -15.12 15.29
CA ALA A 113 -12.03 -14.60 15.57
C ALA A 113 -11.42 -13.94 14.32
N LYS A 114 -10.79 -12.78 14.50
CA LYS A 114 -10.18 -12.00 13.42
C LYS A 114 -8.66 -12.10 13.49
N THR A 115 -8.07 -12.72 12.49
CA THR A 115 -6.61 -12.72 12.30
C THR A 115 -6.13 -11.36 11.79
N ILE A 116 -5.15 -10.77 12.47
CA ILE A 116 -4.51 -9.53 12.04
C ILE A 116 -3.26 -9.88 11.24
N LYS A 117 -3.43 -9.92 9.92
CA LYS A 117 -2.35 -10.29 8.99
C LYS A 117 -1.26 -9.23 8.87
N TYR A 118 -1.61 -7.96 9.08
CA TYR A 118 -0.72 -6.83 8.88
C TYR A 118 -0.82 -5.89 10.08
N GLU A 119 0.32 -5.50 10.62
CA GLU A 119 0.46 -4.51 11.67
C GLU A 119 1.06 -3.22 11.10
N HIS A 120 0.69 -2.10 11.70
CA HIS A 120 1.23 -0.78 11.40
C HIS A 120 1.63 -0.11 12.72
N PRO A 121 2.53 0.89 12.70
CA PRO A 121 2.86 1.65 13.90
C PRO A 121 1.62 2.14 14.64
N LEU A 122 1.51 1.72 15.89
CA LEU A 122 0.36 1.92 16.75
C LEU A 122 0.16 3.41 17.04
N LYS A 123 -1.10 3.85 17.13
CA LYS A 123 -1.48 5.24 17.39
C LYS A 123 -0.89 6.27 16.41
N THR A 124 -0.43 5.81 15.25
CA THR A 124 0.04 6.65 14.14
C THR A 124 -1.01 6.61 13.04
N LYS A 125 -1.20 7.73 12.34
CA LYS A 125 -2.08 7.76 11.17
C LYS A 125 -1.47 6.85 10.10
N THR A 126 -2.30 6.06 9.42
CA THR A 126 -1.85 5.29 8.26
C THR A 126 -1.28 6.24 7.20
N ARG A 127 -0.38 5.75 6.36
CA ARG A 127 0.20 6.50 5.24
C ARG A 127 0.09 5.67 3.95
N ALA A 128 0.46 6.25 2.82
CA ALA A 128 0.61 5.52 1.55
C ALA A 128 2.05 5.04 1.34
N PHE A 129 2.23 3.98 0.55
CA PHE A 129 3.53 3.41 0.24
C PHE A 129 4.04 3.88 -1.12
N PHE A 130 5.22 4.48 -1.13
CA PHE A 130 5.99 4.87 -2.31
C PHE A 130 7.27 4.04 -2.32
N LEU A 131 7.22 2.89 -2.99
CA LEU A 131 8.34 1.94 -2.96
C LEU A 131 9.54 2.48 -3.75
N ARG A 132 10.75 2.17 -3.29
CA ARG A 132 11.99 2.36 -4.06
C ARG A 132 11.93 1.49 -5.32
N VAL A 133 12.42 2.03 -6.43
CA VAL A 133 12.35 1.38 -7.74
C VAL A 133 13.76 1.24 -8.32
N PRO A 134 14.20 0.02 -8.67
CA PRO A 134 15.44 -0.22 -9.40
C PRO A 134 15.51 0.51 -10.74
N ASN A 135 16.73 0.85 -11.17
CA ASN A 135 16.95 1.61 -12.41
C ASN A 135 16.40 0.90 -13.65
N HIS A 136 16.56 -0.43 -13.79
CA HIS A 136 16.05 -1.16 -14.97
C HIS A 136 14.51 -1.17 -15.03
N ILE A 137 13.83 -1.16 -13.88
CA ILE A 137 12.36 -1.04 -13.83
C ILE A 137 11.94 0.37 -14.21
N TRP A 138 12.65 1.38 -13.71
CA TRP A 138 12.41 2.76 -14.08
C TRP A 138 12.60 2.99 -15.59
N GLU A 139 13.67 2.48 -16.17
CA GLU A 139 13.93 2.52 -17.62
C GLU A 139 12.80 1.88 -18.42
N ALA A 140 12.34 0.69 -18.00
CA ALA A 140 11.20 0.03 -18.65
C ALA A 140 9.88 0.83 -18.52
N ILE A 141 9.70 1.58 -17.43
CA ILE A 141 8.56 2.50 -17.25
C ILE A 141 8.71 3.69 -18.20
N ALA A 142 9.89 4.30 -18.29
CA ALA A 142 10.14 5.43 -19.17
C ALA A 142 9.90 5.05 -20.64
N GLU A 143 10.44 3.91 -21.08
CA GLU A 143 10.21 3.35 -22.42
C GLU A 143 8.72 3.13 -22.71
N ARG A 144 7.97 2.55 -21.75
CA ARG A 144 6.52 2.32 -21.91
C ARG A 144 5.76 3.59 -22.23
N TYR A 145 6.17 4.72 -21.65
CA TYR A 145 5.49 6.01 -21.82
C TYR A 145 6.18 6.91 -22.85
N GLY A 146 7.20 6.41 -23.56
CA GLY A 146 7.92 7.18 -24.59
C GLY A 146 8.73 8.35 -24.01
N LEU A 147 9.22 8.21 -22.77
CA LEU A 147 10.01 9.23 -22.07
C LEU A 147 11.48 8.81 -22.01
N THR A 148 12.38 9.78 -22.07
CA THR A 148 13.83 9.57 -21.88
C THR A 148 14.23 9.90 -20.45
N LEU A 149 15.15 9.12 -19.88
CA LEU A 149 15.74 9.41 -18.58
C LEU A 149 17.06 10.14 -18.75
N SER A 150 17.16 11.31 -18.14
CA SER A 150 18.39 12.11 -18.05
C SER A 150 19.17 11.79 -16.77
N ASP A 151 20.43 12.21 -16.71
CA ASP A 151 21.24 12.12 -15.49
C ASP A 151 20.66 12.98 -14.36
N THR A 152 20.04 14.12 -14.70
CA THR A 152 19.32 14.97 -13.75
C THR A 152 18.17 14.21 -13.10
N ASP A 153 17.38 13.47 -13.88
CA ASP A 153 16.28 12.65 -13.35
C ASP A 153 16.82 11.65 -12.34
N ARG A 154 17.87 10.91 -12.69
CA ARG A 154 18.50 9.90 -11.83
C ARG A 154 19.06 10.51 -10.54
N GLY A 155 19.56 11.74 -10.60
CA GLY A 155 20.01 12.49 -9.43
C GLY A 155 18.88 12.87 -8.47
N GLN A 156 17.66 13.10 -8.98
CA GLN A 156 16.48 13.40 -8.15
C GLN A 156 15.79 12.12 -7.63
N GLY A 157 15.69 11.10 -8.47
CA GLY A 157 15.08 9.81 -8.15
C GLY A 157 13.71 9.58 -8.80
N PHE A 158 13.24 8.34 -8.68
CA PHE A 158 12.06 7.85 -9.41
C PHE A 158 10.78 8.63 -9.15
N TRP A 159 10.44 8.92 -7.90
CA TRP A 159 9.17 9.56 -7.57
C TRP A 159 9.09 11.06 -7.91
N PRO A 160 10.15 11.87 -7.70
CA PRO A 160 10.25 13.20 -8.31
C PRO A 160 9.99 13.16 -9.81
N TRP A 161 10.67 12.27 -10.54
CA TRP A 161 10.47 12.12 -11.98
C TRP A 161 9.02 11.74 -12.35
N VAL A 162 8.38 10.82 -11.60
CA VAL A 162 6.96 10.51 -11.79
C VAL A 162 6.10 11.76 -11.59
N TRP A 163 6.38 12.57 -10.57
CA TRP A 163 5.65 13.79 -10.25
C TRP A 163 5.76 14.83 -11.37
N GLU A 164 6.96 15.02 -11.93
CA GLU A 164 7.24 15.93 -13.06
C GLU A 164 6.60 15.48 -14.39
N ASN A 165 6.25 14.21 -14.51
CA ASN A 165 5.65 13.63 -15.73
C ASN A 165 4.16 13.28 -15.54
N PRO A 166 3.23 14.27 -15.58
CA PRO A 166 1.79 14.09 -15.37
C PRO A 166 1.07 13.16 -16.35
N SER A 167 1.68 12.90 -17.51
CA SER A 167 1.20 11.94 -18.50
C SER A 167 1.26 10.49 -18.00
N ILE A 168 2.10 10.18 -17.01
CA ILE A 168 2.22 8.82 -16.44
C ILE A 168 1.05 8.57 -15.47
N PRO A 169 0.15 7.60 -15.75
CA PRO A 169 -0.92 7.24 -14.84
C PRO A 169 -0.36 6.57 -13.58
N ILE A 170 -0.95 6.88 -12.44
CA ILE A 170 -0.60 6.28 -11.15
C ILE A 170 -1.64 5.22 -10.81
N LEU A 171 -1.22 3.95 -10.72
CA LEU A 171 -2.07 2.88 -10.23
C LEU A 171 -2.15 2.92 -8.71
N VAL A 172 -3.33 2.71 -8.14
CA VAL A 172 -3.55 2.64 -6.70
C VAL A 172 -4.13 1.28 -6.35
N THR A 173 -3.49 0.58 -5.42
CA THR A 173 -3.87 -0.77 -4.98
C THR A 173 -4.03 -0.86 -3.47
N GLU A 174 -4.72 -1.91 -2.99
CA GLU A 174 -4.72 -2.28 -1.58
C GLU A 174 -3.58 -3.25 -1.28
N GLY A 175 -2.58 -2.75 -0.55
CA GLY A 175 -1.45 -3.54 -0.04
C GLY A 175 -0.17 -3.46 -0.87
N VAL A 176 0.96 -3.52 -0.18
CA VAL A 176 2.30 -3.31 -0.76
C VAL A 176 2.70 -4.35 -1.80
N LYS A 177 2.29 -5.61 -1.65
CA LYS A 177 2.66 -6.68 -2.59
C LYS A 177 2.09 -6.44 -3.99
N LYS A 178 0.88 -5.88 -4.08
CA LYS A 178 0.21 -5.55 -5.34
C LYS A 178 0.90 -4.39 -6.06
N ALA A 179 1.22 -3.32 -5.32
CA ALA A 179 1.99 -2.21 -5.88
C ALA A 179 3.39 -2.66 -6.34
N ALA A 180 4.08 -3.46 -5.52
CA ALA A 180 5.38 -4.03 -5.86
C ALA A 180 5.32 -4.93 -7.11
N CYS A 181 4.28 -5.76 -7.23
CA CYS A 181 4.03 -6.58 -8.42
C CYS A 181 3.80 -5.70 -9.67
N LEU A 182 2.96 -4.66 -9.57
CA LEU A 182 2.71 -3.73 -10.68
C LEU A 182 3.97 -2.99 -11.12
N LEU A 183 4.78 -2.49 -10.17
CA LEU A 183 6.09 -1.88 -10.45
C LEU A 183 7.02 -2.87 -11.15
N SER A 184 7.07 -4.12 -10.69
CA SER A 184 7.83 -5.21 -11.33
C SER A 184 7.40 -5.50 -12.78
N ASN A 185 6.22 -5.05 -13.17
CA ASN A 185 5.65 -5.19 -14.51
C ASN A 185 5.64 -3.86 -15.30
N GLY A 186 6.36 -2.84 -14.80
CA GLY A 186 6.56 -1.56 -15.45
C GLY A 186 5.34 -0.64 -15.39
N TYR A 187 4.58 -0.67 -14.28
CA TYR A 187 3.51 0.29 -14.01
C TYR A 187 3.78 1.04 -12.72
N VAL A 188 3.68 2.37 -12.76
CA VAL A 188 3.79 3.21 -11.56
C VAL A 188 2.61 2.88 -10.63
N ALA A 189 2.90 2.44 -9.42
CA ALA A 189 1.88 2.03 -8.46
C ALA A 189 2.18 2.50 -7.04
N ILE A 190 1.14 3.04 -6.38
CA ILE A 190 1.10 3.38 -4.96
C ILE A 190 0.23 2.35 -4.25
N ALA A 191 0.64 1.94 -3.06
CA ALA A 191 -0.18 1.09 -2.20
C ALA A 191 -0.84 1.89 -1.07
N LEU A 192 -2.12 1.61 -0.84
CA LEU A 192 -2.84 2.01 0.37
C LEU A 192 -2.97 0.79 1.31
N PRO A 193 -2.97 1.00 2.64
CA PRO A 193 -3.11 -0.12 3.60
C PRO A 193 -4.51 -0.74 3.60
N GLY A 194 -5.50 0.00 3.11
CA GLY A 194 -6.89 -0.42 2.99
C GLY A 194 -7.68 0.54 2.10
N ILE A 195 -8.79 0.08 1.54
CA ILE A 195 -9.64 0.83 0.60
C ILE A 195 -10.13 2.20 1.13
N SER A 196 -10.31 2.33 2.44
CA SER A 196 -10.76 3.57 3.10
C SER A 196 -9.62 4.49 3.54
N MET A 197 -8.36 4.10 3.28
CA MET A 197 -7.19 4.81 3.81
C MET A 197 -6.67 5.91 2.88
N GLY A 198 -7.26 6.07 1.69
CA GLY A 198 -6.93 7.15 0.74
C GLY A 198 -7.47 8.53 1.13
N TYR A 199 -8.30 8.62 2.18
CA TYR A 199 -8.84 9.88 2.69
C TYR A 199 -8.87 9.91 4.22
N ARG A 200 -9.12 11.09 4.79
CA ARG A 200 -9.37 11.30 6.22
C ARG A 200 -10.74 11.95 6.39
N ALA A 201 -11.48 11.49 7.40
CA ALA A 201 -12.69 12.17 7.85
C ALA A 201 -12.31 13.17 8.95
N ILE A 202 -12.66 14.43 8.73
CA ILE A 202 -12.57 15.48 9.75
C ILE A 202 -13.90 15.48 10.49
N ARG A 203 -13.82 15.43 11.82
CA ARG A 203 -14.97 15.30 12.71
C ARG A 203 -15.02 16.43 13.70
N ASP A 204 -16.23 16.76 14.16
CA ASP A 204 -16.42 17.69 15.27
C ASP A 204 -16.20 17.02 16.63
N GLU A 205 -16.46 17.77 17.70
CA GLU A 205 -16.40 17.30 19.09
C GLU A 205 -17.39 16.17 19.42
N ASN A 206 -18.46 16.02 18.63
CA ASN A 206 -19.48 14.99 18.79
C ASN A 206 -19.23 13.77 17.88
N ASP A 207 -18.03 13.65 17.32
CA ASP A 207 -17.62 12.61 16.36
C ASP A 207 -18.43 12.62 15.04
N VAL A 208 -19.12 13.71 14.71
CA VAL A 208 -19.86 13.84 13.45
C VAL A 208 -18.90 14.20 12.33
N VAL A 209 -18.99 13.50 11.19
CA VAL A 209 -18.14 13.78 10.01
C VAL A 209 -18.54 15.10 9.35
N LEU A 210 -17.70 16.12 9.49
CA LEU A 210 -17.86 17.44 8.86
C LEU A 210 -17.45 17.44 7.39
N LYS A 211 -16.27 16.90 7.10
CA LYS A 211 -15.74 16.80 5.74
C LYS A 211 -14.78 15.63 5.57
N ARG A 212 -14.47 15.31 4.32
CA ARG A 212 -13.46 14.33 3.94
C ARG A 212 -12.41 14.99 3.06
N GLU A 213 -11.15 14.64 3.29
CA GLU A 213 -9.99 15.18 2.57
C GLU A 213 -9.07 14.04 2.13
N LEU A 214 -8.36 14.19 1.02
CA LEU A 214 -7.34 13.22 0.62
C LEU A 214 -6.27 13.14 1.69
N ILE A 215 -5.62 11.98 1.80
CA ILE A 215 -4.37 11.93 2.54
C ILE A 215 -3.33 12.85 1.86
N PRO A 216 -2.47 13.55 2.62
CA PRO A 216 -1.54 14.51 2.05
C PRO A 216 -0.65 13.93 0.95
N GLU A 217 -0.31 12.65 1.02
CA GLU A 217 0.52 11.97 0.02
C GLU A 217 -0.18 11.78 -1.33
N LEU A 218 -1.48 11.47 -1.31
CA LEU A 218 -2.25 11.42 -2.56
C LEU A 218 -2.52 12.85 -3.07
N GLN A 219 -2.72 13.81 -2.17
CA GLN A 219 -2.89 15.21 -2.53
C GLN A 219 -1.65 15.76 -3.26
N HIS A 220 -0.44 15.35 -2.84
CA HIS A 220 0.83 15.74 -3.48
C HIS A 220 0.89 15.39 -4.97
N PHE A 221 0.28 14.27 -5.37
CA PHE A 221 0.19 13.83 -6.77
C PHE A 221 -1.10 14.23 -7.48
N ALA A 222 -2.08 14.80 -6.76
CA ALA A 222 -3.37 15.17 -7.31
C ALA A 222 -3.28 16.51 -8.06
N THR A 223 -2.61 16.49 -9.21
CA THR A 223 -2.39 17.65 -10.08
C THR A 223 -3.34 17.66 -11.28
N LEU A 224 -3.47 18.82 -11.93
CA LEU A 224 -4.35 19.00 -13.09
C LEU A 224 -4.09 17.95 -14.17
N GLY A 225 -5.12 17.19 -14.51
CA GLY A 225 -5.08 16.19 -15.58
C GLY A 225 -4.38 14.88 -15.23
N ARG A 226 -3.71 14.76 -14.06
CA ARG A 226 -3.06 13.51 -13.64
C ARG A 226 -4.08 12.38 -13.57
N GLU A 227 -3.77 11.26 -14.20
CA GLU A 227 -4.64 10.08 -14.19
C GLU A 227 -4.31 9.13 -13.03
N PHE A 228 -5.31 8.79 -12.22
CA PHE A 228 -5.26 7.73 -11.21
C PHE A 228 -6.08 6.53 -11.66
N ARG A 229 -5.51 5.34 -11.57
CA ARG A 229 -6.18 4.07 -11.89
C ARG A 229 -6.28 3.20 -10.65
N PHE A 230 -7.48 2.98 -10.13
CA PHE A 230 -7.66 2.09 -9.00
C PHE A 230 -7.77 0.64 -9.48
N CYS A 231 -6.90 -0.23 -8.98
CA CYS A 231 -6.90 -1.66 -9.24
C CYS A 231 -7.07 -2.38 -7.90
N PHE A 232 -8.31 -2.73 -7.57
CA PHE A 232 -8.66 -3.43 -6.34
C PHE A 232 -9.06 -4.88 -6.60
N ASP A 233 -9.08 -5.66 -5.53
CA ASP A 233 -9.25 -7.09 -5.59
C ASP A 233 -10.59 -7.49 -6.21
N TYR A 234 -10.57 -8.62 -6.94
CA TYR A 234 -11.79 -9.28 -7.39
C TYR A 234 -12.62 -9.73 -6.18
N GLU A 235 -13.90 -9.36 -6.17
CA GLU A 235 -14.83 -9.61 -5.08
C GLU A 235 -16.22 -9.97 -5.61
N THR A 236 -16.85 -10.98 -5.01
CA THR A 236 -18.17 -11.50 -5.37
C THR A 236 -19.21 -11.23 -4.29
N LYS A 237 -18.78 -10.94 -3.06
CA LYS A 237 -19.67 -10.65 -1.94
C LYS A 237 -20.24 -9.25 -2.05
N GLN A 238 -21.54 -9.14 -2.31
CA GLN A 238 -22.23 -7.87 -2.54
C GLN A 238 -21.99 -6.82 -1.45
N LYS A 239 -21.98 -7.21 -0.16
CA LYS A 239 -21.67 -6.28 0.95
C LYS A 239 -20.25 -5.72 0.86
N THR A 240 -19.28 -6.55 0.50
CA THR A 240 -17.90 -6.08 0.31
C THR A 240 -17.80 -5.18 -0.93
N ILE A 241 -18.43 -5.56 -2.05
CA ILE A 241 -18.48 -4.74 -3.28
C ILE A 241 -19.03 -3.34 -2.98
N GLN A 242 -20.15 -3.26 -2.24
CA GLN A 242 -20.75 -1.99 -1.85
C GLN A 242 -19.79 -1.15 -0.99
N SER A 243 -19.10 -1.76 -0.03
CA SER A 243 -18.11 -1.09 0.81
C SER A 243 -16.92 -0.58 -0.01
N VAL A 244 -16.40 -1.38 -0.93
CA VAL A 244 -15.32 -1.00 -1.86
C VAL A 244 -15.77 0.17 -2.71
N ASN A 245 -16.93 0.07 -3.37
CA ASN A 245 -17.45 1.11 -4.26
C ASN A 245 -17.69 2.44 -3.53
N THR A 246 -18.14 2.38 -2.28
CA THR A 246 -18.36 3.55 -1.42
C THR A 246 -17.04 4.23 -1.09
N ASN A 247 -16.06 3.50 -0.56
CA ASN A 247 -14.77 4.06 -0.17
C ASN A 247 -13.97 4.57 -1.36
N LEU A 248 -13.94 3.80 -2.45
CA LEU A 248 -13.37 4.22 -3.72
C LEU A 248 -14.07 5.48 -4.26
N GLY A 249 -15.39 5.57 -4.09
CA GLY A 249 -16.16 6.75 -4.50
C GLY A 249 -15.75 8.02 -3.80
N ILE A 250 -15.51 7.93 -2.49
CA ILE A 250 -15.02 9.06 -1.72
C ILE A 250 -13.63 9.49 -2.24
N THR A 251 -12.66 8.58 -2.30
CA THR A 251 -11.30 8.90 -2.76
C THR A 251 -11.31 9.46 -4.19
N ALA A 252 -12.07 8.83 -5.09
CA ALA A 252 -12.18 9.26 -6.48
C ALA A 252 -12.79 10.66 -6.59
N SER A 253 -13.87 10.95 -5.85
CA SER A 253 -14.48 12.28 -5.84
C SER A 253 -13.52 13.36 -5.35
N LEU A 254 -12.67 13.06 -4.37
CA LEU A 254 -11.68 14.02 -3.88
C LEU A 254 -10.52 14.25 -4.87
N LEU A 255 -10.08 13.19 -5.56
CA LEU A 255 -9.11 13.33 -6.67
C LEU A 255 -9.67 14.16 -7.82
N ILE A 256 -10.93 13.91 -8.22
CA ILE A 256 -11.60 14.69 -9.26
C ILE A 256 -11.76 16.17 -8.85
N LYS A 257 -12.06 16.45 -7.59
CA LYS A 257 -12.10 17.82 -7.05
C LYS A 257 -10.73 18.52 -7.12
N SER A 258 -9.64 17.76 -7.15
CA SER A 258 -8.27 18.28 -7.37
C SER A 258 -7.90 18.34 -8.86
N ALA A 259 -8.89 18.25 -9.76
CA ALA A 259 -8.74 18.23 -11.22
C ALA A 259 -7.95 17.04 -11.79
N SER A 260 -7.79 15.97 -11.02
CA SER A 260 -7.25 14.68 -11.50
C SER A 260 -8.32 13.88 -12.25
N GLN A 261 -7.87 12.96 -13.10
CA GLN A 261 -8.73 11.97 -13.75
C GLN A 261 -8.73 10.65 -12.96
N VAL A 262 -9.87 9.97 -12.90
CA VAL A 262 -9.97 8.68 -12.20
C VAL A 262 -10.59 7.62 -13.10
N LYS A 263 -9.91 6.47 -13.19
CA LYS A 263 -10.40 5.27 -13.88
C LYS A 263 -10.29 4.05 -12.97
N ILE A 264 -11.14 3.06 -13.20
CA ILE A 264 -11.19 1.83 -12.41
C ILE A 264 -10.77 0.65 -13.28
N ILE A 265 -9.81 -0.13 -12.80
CA ILE A 265 -9.40 -1.40 -13.39
C ILE A 265 -10.17 -2.51 -12.67
N GLN A 266 -11.01 -3.23 -13.42
CA GLN A 266 -11.65 -4.43 -12.93
C GLN A 266 -10.81 -5.64 -13.34
N LEU A 267 -10.41 -6.43 -12.34
CA LEU A 267 -9.79 -7.74 -12.60
C LEU A 267 -10.89 -8.71 -13.04
N PRO A 268 -10.65 -9.55 -14.06
CA PRO A 268 -11.66 -10.49 -14.56
C PRO A 268 -11.92 -11.66 -13.60
N GLY A 269 -11.05 -11.84 -12.59
CA GLY A 269 -11.09 -12.99 -11.68
C GLY A 269 -10.67 -14.30 -12.34
N PRO A 270 -10.74 -15.43 -11.62
CA PRO A 270 -11.17 -15.55 -10.22
C PRO A 270 -10.09 -15.16 -9.19
N GLU A 271 -8.86 -14.88 -9.63
CA GLU A 271 -7.77 -14.45 -8.77
C GLU A 271 -8.13 -13.12 -8.11
N LYS A 272 -7.87 -13.04 -6.79
CA LYS A 272 -8.29 -11.89 -5.99
C LYS A 272 -7.42 -10.69 -6.27
N GLY A 273 -6.14 -10.77 -5.96
CA GLY A 273 -5.20 -9.67 -6.13
C GLY A 273 -4.68 -9.58 -7.57
N VAL A 274 -4.23 -8.39 -7.95
CA VAL A 274 -3.50 -8.20 -9.21
C VAL A 274 -2.19 -8.99 -9.24
N ASP A 275 -1.56 -9.20 -8.07
CA ASP A 275 -0.39 -10.03 -7.91
C ASP A 275 -0.71 -11.52 -8.17
N ASP A 276 -1.77 -12.03 -7.54
CA ASP A 276 -2.26 -13.39 -7.80
C ASP A 276 -2.62 -13.58 -9.28
N PHE A 277 -3.30 -12.60 -9.88
CA PHE A 277 -3.71 -12.62 -11.28
C PHE A 277 -2.51 -12.67 -12.26
N ILE A 278 -1.47 -11.87 -12.01
CA ILE A 278 -0.27 -11.86 -12.86
C ILE A 278 0.48 -13.19 -12.75
N VAL A 279 0.56 -13.77 -11.55
CA VAL A 279 1.22 -15.06 -11.34
C VAL A 279 0.43 -16.21 -11.98
N GLY A 280 -0.91 -16.20 -11.89
CA GLY A 280 -1.77 -17.24 -12.43
C GLY A 280 -1.99 -17.16 -13.95
N GLN A 281 -2.23 -15.96 -14.49
CA GLN A 281 -2.64 -15.75 -15.89
C GLN A 281 -1.59 -15.02 -16.75
N GLY A 282 -0.48 -14.58 -16.16
CA GLY A 282 0.58 -13.87 -16.85
C GLY A 282 0.29 -12.39 -17.15
N ARG A 283 1.21 -11.76 -17.89
CA ARG A 283 1.22 -10.29 -18.12
C ARG A 283 0.27 -9.81 -19.22
N SER A 284 -0.08 -10.66 -20.17
CA SER A 284 -0.85 -10.26 -21.36
C SER A 284 -2.30 -9.87 -21.03
N PRO A 285 -3.06 -10.66 -20.23
CA PRO A 285 -4.41 -10.28 -19.82
C PRO A 285 -4.45 -8.98 -18.99
N LEU A 286 -3.44 -8.75 -18.16
CA LEU A 286 -3.30 -7.50 -17.39
C LEU A 286 -3.19 -6.27 -18.29
N ARG A 287 -2.39 -6.35 -19.36
CA ARG A 287 -2.24 -5.25 -20.33
C ARG A 287 -3.59 -4.86 -20.94
N SER A 288 -4.47 -5.83 -21.21
CA SER A 288 -5.82 -5.57 -21.72
C SER A 288 -6.67 -4.81 -20.69
N ALA A 289 -6.72 -5.29 -19.44
CA ALA A 289 -7.48 -4.67 -18.36
C ALA A 289 -6.99 -3.24 -18.04
N ILE A 290 -5.67 -3.01 -18.05
CA ILE A 290 -5.06 -1.69 -17.83
C ILE A 290 -5.29 -0.73 -19.01
N ARG A 291 -5.42 -1.24 -20.25
CA ARG A 291 -5.68 -0.42 -21.45
C ARG A 291 -7.15 -0.03 -21.62
N ARG A 292 -8.08 -0.79 -21.05
CA ARG A 292 -9.53 -0.51 -21.08
C ARG A 292 -10.11 -0.27 -19.67
N PRO A 293 -9.57 0.68 -18.88
CA PRO A 293 -10.10 0.96 -17.57
C PRO A 293 -11.43 1.71 -17.70
N LEU A 294 -12.39 1.42 -16.83
CA LEU A 294 -13.70 2.05 -16.86
C LEU A 294 -13.59 3.49 -16.33
N PRO A 295 -14.09 4.50 -17.08
CA PRO A 295 -14.06 5.87 -16.60
C PRO A 295 -15.07 6.05 -15.46
N ARG A 296 -14.74 6.89 -14.48
CA ARG A 296 -15.68 7.32 -13.45
C ARG A 296 -16.11 8.76 -13.71
N ARG A 297 -17.40 9.01 -13.96
CA ARG A 297 -17.98 10.35 -14.07
C ARG A 297 -19.07 10.54 -13.01
N ASN A 298 -19.04 11.68 -12.32
CA ASN A 298 -20.10 12.18 -11.43
C ASN A 298 -20.75 11.13 -10.51
N GLY A 299 -19.95 10.52 -9.62
CA GLY A 299 -20.47 9.77 -8.47
C GLY A 299 -21.04 8.38 -8.76
N LYS A 300 -21.21 7.96 -10.02
CA LYS A 300 -21.63 6.59 -10.38
C LYS A 300 -20.48 5.85 -11.08
N LEU A 301 -20.27 4.58 -10.73
CA LEU A 301 -19.64 3.65 -11.67
C LEU A 301 -20.53 3.63 -12.90
N ILE A 302 -19.96 3.66 -14.11
CA ILE A 302 -20.73 3.23 -15.27
C ILE A 302 -21.05 1.76 -14.99
N ASN A 303 -22.31 1.46 -14.71
CA ASN A 303 -22.82 0.10 -14.62
C ASN A 303 -22.58 -0.55 -15.98
N LEU A 304 -21.53 -1.34 -16.10
CA LEU A 304 -21.49 -2.45 -17.03
C LEU A 304 -21.67 -3.69 -16.17
N ILE A 305 -22.93 -3.91 -15.82
CA ILE A 305 -23.46 -5.23 -15.50
C ILE A 305 -23.51 -5.95 -16.86
N CYS A 306 -22.69 -6.97 -17.01
CA CYS A 306 -23.06 -8.24 -17.64
C CYS A 306 -22.31 -9.32 -16.87
#